data_AF-A0A1E4A1E1-F1
#
_entry.id   AF-A0A1E4A1E1-F1
#
_cell.length_a   1.000
_cell.length_b   1.000
_cell.length_c   1.000
_cell.angle_alpha   90.00
_cell.angle_beta   90.00
_cell.angle_gamma   90.00
#
_symmetry.space_group_name_H-M   'P 1'
#
loop_
_entity.id
_entity.type
_entity.pdbx_description
1 polymer ?
#
loop_
_entity_poly.entity_id
_entity_poly.type
_entity_poly.pdbx_seq_one_letter_code
_entity_poly.pdbx_strand_id
1 'polypeptide(L)'
;MKKNLLVLLFIFAVAASSVAQRTPALSPSSTIQQAVGVTDFTVSYSRPSLKGRQAFGPGSPLAPTGQVWRTGANQATTLEAGTDFTFGGKTVPAGKYALFSIPNSGSWTVILNKNYQGGIGAYAESNDVARVSVIPVNAPATETFTIGFSDLTETSALLTLSWAGVAVPVKLEVATEELTTANIREAVAKNPENPATLQNAANYMLGKGKDLDQALALADKSIGLKETFGNVWLKAQILNKLGKVAEAVPMAQKALTLGQASGDSSFASFYKGQIETALADWKTKLPAEVPVKKKGKKK
;
A
#
# COMPACT_ATOMS: atom_id res chain seq x y z
N MET A 1 51.14 53.14 0.24
CA MET A 1 50.66 51.74 0.30
C MET A 1 50.37 51.24 1.73
N LYS A 2 49.95 52.08 2.69
CA LYS A 2 49.68 51.64 4.08
C LYS A 2 48.30 52.04 4.63
N LYS A 3 47.47 52.76 3.88
CA LYS A 3 46.13 53.20 4.32
C LYS A 3 44.96 52.33 3.83
N ASN A 4 45.19 51.44 2.86
CA ASN A 4 44.11 50.63 2.26
C ASN A 4 44.09 49.18 2.75
N LEU A 5 45.02 48.79 3.63
CA LEU A 5 45.10 47.40 4.13
C LEU A 5 44.25 47.16 5.40
N LEU A 6 43.85 48.23 6.10
CA LEU A 6 43.10 48.13 7.36
C LEU A 6 41.57 48.09 7.16
N VAL A 7 41.06 48.53 6.00
CA VAL A 7 39.62 48.45 5.69
C VAL A 7 39.23 47.08 5.14
N LEU A 8 40.16 46.34 4.54
CA LEU A 8 39.91 44.99 4.03
C LEU A 8 39.84 43.92 5.14
N LEU A 9 40.36 44.21 6.34
CA LEU A 9 40.36 43.25 7.45
C LEU A 9 39.08 43.32 8.32
N PHE A 10 38.24 44.34 8.14
CA PHE A 10 37.02 44.52 8.95
C PHE A 10 35.76 43.93 8.29
N ILE A 11 35.81 43.55 7.01
CA ILE A 11 34.66 43.00 6.28
C ILE A 11 34.60 41.46 6.37
N PHE A 12 35.65 40.80 6.87
CA PHE A 12 35.70 39.33 6.95
C PHE A 12 35.17 38.73 8.28
N ALA A 13 34.59 39.55 9.17
CA ALA A 13 34.22 39.12 10.53
C ALA A 13 32.70 39.01 10.81
N VAL A 14 31.83 39.05 9.79
CA VAL A 14 30.37 38.87 9.99
C VAL A 14 29.80 37.81 9.04
N ALA A 15 30.27 36.58 9.21
CA ALA A 15 29.57 35.39 8.73
C ALA A 15 29.57 34.30 9.81
N ALA A 16 29.32 34.69 11.05
CA ALA A 16 28.79 33.75 12.03
C ALA A 16 27.37 33.42 11.57
N SER A 17 27.24 32.41 10.71
CA SER A 17 25.96 31.79 10.44
C SER A 17 25.37 31.43 11.80
N SER A 18 24.28 32.07 12.17
CA SER A 18 23.49 31.70 13.33
C SER A 18 22.93 30.30 13.07
N VAL A 19 23.72 29.27 13.39
CA VAL A 19 23.18 27.94 13.60
C VAL A 19 22.27 28.12 14.81
N ALA A 20 20.97 28.31 14.56
CA ALA A 20 19.98 28.31 15.62
C ALA A 20 20.24 27.07 16.49
N GLN A 21 20.50 27.28 17.77
CA GLN A 21 20.86 26.19 18.68
C GLN A 21 19.71 25.17 18.67
N ARG A 22 19.98 23.96 18.14
CA ARG A 22 18.99 22.87 18.14
C ARG A 22 18.83 22.38 19.56
N THR A 23 17.81 22.89 20.25
CA THR A 23 17.40 22.41 21.57
C THR A 23 16.37 21.29 21.41
N PRO A 24 16.29 20.34 22.36
CA PRO A 24 15.23 19.34 22.36
C PRO A 24 13.85 20.02 22.39
N ALA A 25 13.01 19.73 21.40
CA ALA A 25 11.64 20.19 21.39
C ALA A 25 10.85 19.53 22.52
N LEU A 26 9.99 20.29 23.22
CA LEU A 26 9.13 19.76 24.28
C LEU A 26 8.17 18.66 23.80
N SER A 27 7.85 18.67 22.52
CA SER A 27 7.07 17.63 21.84
C SER A 27 7.76 17.33 20.51
N PRO A 28 8.65 16.32 20.47
CA PRO A 28 9.36 15.94 19.26
C PRO A 28 8.39 15.57 18.14
N SER A 29 8.73 15.91 16.90
CA SER A 29 8.00 15.45 15.72
C SER A 29 8.29 13.98 15.43
N SER A 30 7.33 13.31 14.82
CA SER A 30 7.45 11.94 14.33
C SER A 30 6.63 11.79 13.05
N THR A 31 7.18 11.01 12.11
CA THR A 31 6.48 10.59 10.91
C THR A 31 6.51 9.08 10.86
N ILE A 32 5.37 8.47 10.56
CA ILE A 32 5.25 7.04 10.28
C ILE A 32 4.61 6.87 8.90
N GLN A 33 5.03 5.82 8.20
CA GLN A 33 4.47 5.45 6.90
C GLN A 33 4.12 3.96 6.91
N GLN A 34 2.99 3.61 6.32
CA GLN A 34 2.53 2.24 6.23
C GLN A 34 1.78 2.01 4.92
N ALA A 35 2.20 1.00 4.16
CA ALA A 35 1.43 0.48 3.04
C ALA A 35 0.31 -0.45 3.55
N VAL A 36 -0.92 -0.24 3.08
CA VAL A 36 -2.07 -1.13 3.28
C VAL A 36 -2.68 -1.41 1.92
N GLY A 37 -2.65 -2.68 1.50
CA GLY A 37 -2.97 -3.03 0.12
C GLY A 37 -2.01 -2.35 -0.87
N VAL A 38 -2.56 -1.48 -1.72
CA VAL A 38 -1.79 -0.67 -2.69
C VAL A 38 -1.74 0.82 -2.33
N THR A 39 -2.07 1.15 -1.08
CA THR A 39 -2.17 2.53 -0.59
C THR A 39 -1.14 2.80 0.48
N ASP A 40 -0.32 3.84 0.27
CA ASP A 40 0.56 4.35 1.32
C ASP A 40 -0.19 5.35 2.19
N PHE A 41 -0.17 5.10 3.50
CA PHE A 41 -0.60 6.04 4.53
C PHE A 41 0.60 6.66 5.21
N THR A 42 0.63 7.99 5.30
CA THR A 42 1.66 8.74 6.03
C THR A 42 1.02 9.56 7.13
N VAL A 43 1.51 9.42 8.36
CA VAL A 43 1.10 10.27 9.49
C VAL A 43 2.28 11.08 9.98
N SER A 44 2.11 12.39 10.05
CA SER A 44 3.09 13.32 10.63
C SER A 44 2.46 14.04 11.82
N TYR A 45 3.11 14.01 12.97
CA TYR A 45 2.58 14.55 14.22
C TYR A 45 3.68 14.98 15.19
N SER A 46 3.33 15.75 16.22
CA SER A 46 4.23 15.98 17.36
C SER A 46 3.72 15.26 18.59
N ARG A 47 4.64 14.71 19.37
CA ARG A 47 4.37 13.77 20.46
C ARG A 47 4.44 14.46 21.83
N PRO A 48 3.33 14.96 22.41
CA PRO A 48 3.33 15.48 23.77
C PRO A 48 3.58 14.38 24.81
N SER A 49 4.26 14.73 25.90
CA SER A 49 4.40 13.87 27.09
C SER A 49 3.56 14.39 28.25
N LEU A 50 3.09 13.49 29.11
CA LEU A 50 2.23 13.82 30.26
C LEU A 50 2.96 14.75 31.23
N LYS A 51 4.20 14.42 31.61
CA LYS A 51 5.02 15.15 32.59
C LYS A 51 4.25 15.39 33.90
N GLY A 52 3.57 14.34 34.39
CA GLY A 52 2.73 14.40 35.58
C GLY A 52 1.36 15.07 35.40
N ARG A 53 1.03 15.58 34.20
CA ARG A 53 -0.30 16.15 33.90
C ARG A 53 -1.26 15.06 33.44
N GLN A 54 -2.53 15.24 33.77
CA GLN A 54 -3.59 14.36 33.30
C GLN A 54 -3.86 14.56 31.80
N ALA A 55 -3.82 13.48 31.02
CA ALA A 55 -3.99 13.52 29.56
C ALA A 55 -5.39 14.00 29.14
N PHE A 56 -6.43 13.49 29.80
CA PHE A 56 -7.84 13.67 29.43
C PHE A 56 -8.67 14.21 30.60
N GLY A 57 -9.71 15.00 30.32
CA GLY A 57 -10.69 15.44 31.31
C GLY A 57 -11.28 16.83 31.00
N PRO A 58 -12.37 17.25 31.68
CA PRO A 58 -13.08 18.52 31.40
C PRO A 58 -12.25 19.81 31.46
N GLY A 59 -11.04 19.76 32.02
CA GLY A 59 -10.11 20.89 32.06
C GLY A 59 -8.67 20.50 31.76
N SER A 60 -8.44 19.36 31.10
CA SER A 60 -7.07 18.97 30.76
C SER A 60 -6.45 20.00 29.80
N PRO A 61 -5.24 20.52 30.08
CA PRO A 61 -4.53 21.41 29.17
C PRO A 61 -3.94 20.67 27.95
N LEU A 62 -4.12 19.34 27.89
CA LEU A 62 -3.56 18.47 26.86
C LEU A 62 -4.63 18.06 25.85
N ALA A 63 -5.62 17.29 26.30
CA ALA A 63 -6.72 16.81 25.48
C ALA A 63 -8.06 16.92 26.26
N PRO A 64 -8.68 18.11 26.26
CA PRO A 64 -9.90 18.36 27.03
C PRO A 64 -11.09 17.53 26.54
N THR A 65 -11.86 16.98 27.47
CA THR A 65 -13.07 16.19 27.18
C THR A 65 -14.17 17.06 26.57
N GLY A 66 -14.83 16.58 25.52
CA GLY A 66 -15.93 17.26 24.84
C GLY A 66 -15.50 18.44 23.96
N GLN A 67 -14.20 18.70 23.84
CA GLN A 67 -13.66 19.77 23.00
C GLN A 67 -12.77 19.20 21.89
N VAL A 68 -12.73 19.91 20.76
CA VAL A 68 -11.85 19.54 19.65
C VAL A 68 -10.40 19.73 20.07
N TRP A 69 -9.62 18.69 19.88
CA TRP A 69 -8.19 18.64 20.11
C TRP A 69 -7.46 18.32 18.80
N ARG A 70 -6.29 18.93 18.61
CA ARG A 70 -5.43 18.74 17.44
C ARG A 70 -4.76 17.37 17.33
N THR A 71 -5.06 16.44 18.24
CA THR A 71 -4.52 15.07 18.27
C THR A 71 -2.99 15.03 18.22
N GLY A 72 -2.35 15.80 19.11
CA GLY A 72 -0.91 16.00 19.14
C GLY A 72 -0.55 17.36 19.75
N ALA A 73 0.65 17.84 19.45
CA ALA A 73 1.15 19.14 19.88
C ALA A 73 1.77 19.93 18.70
N ASN A 74 2.07 21.22 18.91
CA ASN A 74 2.70 22.10 17.93
C ASN A 74 1.89 22.19 16.61
N GLN A 75 2.40 21.63 15.51
CA GLN A 75 1.72 21.61 14.21
C GLN A 75 0.53 20.64 14.21
N ALA A 76 -0.38 20.82 13.26
CA ALA A 76 -1.50 19.89 13.08
C ALA A 76 -0.96 18.48 12.78
N THR A 77 -1.53 17.47 13.42
CA THR A 77 -1.30 16.09 13.02
C THR A 77 -1.94 15.88 11.66
N THR A 78 -1.21 15.30 10.71
CA THR A 78 -1.74 15.04 9.37
C THR A 78 -1.77 13.56 9.05
N LEU A 79 -2.83 13.11 8.38
CA LEU A 79 -2.92 11.81 7.70
C LEU A 79 -2.97 12.05 6.19
N GLU A 80 -2.09 11.39 5.45
CA GLU A 80 -2.03 11.44 3.99
C GLU A 80 -2.21 10.03 3.43
N ALA A 81 -2.99 9.91 2.36
CA ALA A 81 -3.26 8.65 1.67
C ALA A 81 -3.13 8.83 0.15
N GLY A 82 -2.44 7.90 -0.51
CA GLY A 82 -2.20 7.93 -1.96
C GLY A 82 -3.39 7.55 -2.83
N THR A 83 -4.40 6.88 -2.27
CA THR A 83 -5.64 6.50 -2.97
C THR A 83 -6.84 6.71 -2.06
N ASP A 84 -8.05 6.61 -2.63
CA ASP A 84 -9.29 6.61 -1.86
C ASP A 84 -9.32 5.46 -0.86
N PHE A 85 -9.82 5.73 0.34
CA PHE A 85 -9.86 4.77 1.43
C PHE A 85 -11.10 4.95 2.30
N THR A 86 -11.34 4.02 3.21
CA THR A 86 -12.41 4.12 4.21
C THR A 86 -11.79 4.38 5.59
N PHE A 87 -12.24 5.43 6.26
CA PHE A 87 -11.84 5.85 7.59
C PHE A 87 -13.00 5.63 8.55
N GLY A 88 -12.88 4.66 9.46
CA GLY A 88 -13.92 4.35 10.45
C GLY A 88 -15.31 4.12 9.83
N GLY A 89 -15.37 3.46 8.67
CA GLY A 89 -16.61 3.20 7.92
C GLY A 89 -17.06 4.31 6.97
N LYS A 90 -16.34 5.44 6.88
CA LYS A 90 -16.64 6.51 5.92
C LYS A 90 -15.62 6.58 4.80
N THR A 91 -16.05 6.58 3.54
CA THR A 91 -15.17 6.76 2.38
C THR A 91 -14.59 8.17 2.34
N VAL A 92 -13.28 8.25 2.09
CA VAL A 92 -12.48 9.48 2.05
C VAL A 92 -11.62 9.45 0.78
N PRO A 93 -11.64 10.50 -0.04
CA PRO A 93 -10.79 10.58 -1.22
C PRO A 93 -9.29 10.59 -0.86
N ALA A 94 -8.45 10.18 -1.80
CA ALA A 94 -7.00 10.37 -1.71
C ALA A 94 -6.64 11.82 -1.37
N GLY A 95 -5.58 12.01 -0.59
CA GLY A 95 -5.11 13.34 -0.23
C GLY A 95 -4.57 13.45 1.19
N LYS A 96 -4.38 14.69 1.64
CA LYS A 96 -3.81 15.05 2.93
C LYS A 96 -4.82 15.77 3.79
N TYR A 97 -4.94 15.35 5.05
CA TYR A 97 -5.96 15.83 5.99
C TYR A 97 -5.34 16.11 7.36
N ALA A 98 -5.86 17.11 8.08
CA ALA A 98 -5.59 17.24 9.51
C ALA A 98 -6.43 16.22 10.30
N LEU A 99 -5.81 15.61 11.30
CA LEU A 99 -6.45 14.70 12.24
C LEU A 99 -6.82 15.44 13.53
N PHE A 100 -8.11 15.56 13.78
CA PHE A 100 -8.64 16.08 15.04
C PHE A 100 -9.35 14.98 15.82
N SER A 101 -9.49 15.18 17.12
CA SER A 101 -10.25 14.28 17.98
C SER A 101 -10.99 15.04 19.06
N ILE A 102 -12.12 14.48 19.50
CA ILE A 102 -12.90 14.96 20.64
C ILE A 102 -12.93 13.82 21.65
N PRO A 103 -12.07 13.87 22.69
CA PRO A 103 -12.10 12.88 23.75
C PRO A 103 -13.43 12.90 24.50
N ASN A 104 -13.97 11.73 24.83
CA ASN A 104 -15.12 11.58 25.71
C ASN A 104 -15.00 10.34 26.59
N SER A 105 -15.84 10.22 27.62
CA SER A 105 -15.79 9.11 28.58
C SER A 105 -16.24 7.76 27.99
N GLY A 106 -17.13 7.78 26.99
CA GLY A 106 -17.67 6.55 26.37
C GLY A 106 -17.26 6.32 24.91
N SER A 107 -17.21 7.38 24.09
CA SER A 107 -16.73 7.29 22.71
C SER A 107 -15.96 8.54 22.31
N TRP A 108 -14.90 8.37 21.55
CA TRP A 108 -14.16 9.46 20.96
C TRP A 108 -14.73 9.78 19.59
N THR A 109 -14.78 11.06 19.25
CA THR A 109 -14.93 11.44 17.84
C THR A 109 -13.54 11.61 17.24
N VAL A 110 -13.26 10.96 16.12
CA VAL A 110 -12.01 11.16 15.35
C VAL A 110 -12.37 11.74 13.98
N ILE A 111 -11.61 12.74 13.56
CA ILE A 111 -12.00 13.65 12.48
C ILE A 111 -10.85 13.80 11.49
N LEU A 112 -11.16 13.72 10.20
CA LEU A 112 -10.28 14.16 9.12
C LEU A 112 -10.84 15.45 8.54
N ASN A 113 -10.01 16.49 8.48
CA ASN A 113 -10.38 17.84 8.03
C ASN A 113 -9.48 18.29 6.87
N LYS A 114 -10.05 18.97 5.86
CA LYS A 114 -9.29 19.44 4.68
C LYS A 114 -8.23 20.50 5.00
N ASN A 115 -8.40 21.26 6.09
CA ASN A 115 -7.47 22.33 6.46
C ASN A 115 -6.25 21.78 7.22
N TYR A 116 -5.37 21.05 6.53
CA TYR A 116 -4.19 20.43 7.14
C TYR A 116 -3.06 21.42 7.50
N GLN A 117 -3.16 22.68 7.04
CA GLN A 117 -2.23 23.76 7.39
C GLN A 117 -2.70 24.54 8.63
N GLY A 118 -3.98 24.43 8.99
CA GLY A 118 -4.58 25.12 10.12
C GLY A 118 -4.36 24.40 11.45
N GLY A 119 -3.97 25.14 12.48
CA GLY A 119 -4.03 24.65 13.87
C GLY A 119 -5.47 24.62 14.40
N ILE A 120 -5.64 24.29 15.68
CA ILE A 120 -6.97 24.19 16.32
C ILE A 120 -7.84 25.46 16.17
N GLY A 121 -7.24 26.65 16.16
CA GLY A 121 -7.96 27.92 16.01
C GLY A 121 -8.52 28.16 14.60
N ALA A 122 -8.07 27.39 13.61
CA ALA A 122 -8.58 27.43 12.23
C ALA A 122 -9.48 26.22 11.91
N TYR A 123 -9.87 25.43 12.93
CA TYR A 123 -10.81 24.33 12.77
C TYR A 123 -12.20 24.85 12.43
N ALA A 124 -12.79 24.27 11.39
CA ALA A 124 -14.19 24.47 11.02
C ALA A 124 -14.78 23.13 10.63
N GLU A 125 -15.90 22.75 11.25
CA GLU A 125 -16.58 21.47 11.02
C GLU A 125 -17.04 21.31 9.56
N SER A 126 -17.33 22.42 8.86
CA SER A 126 -17.63 22.41 7.41
C SER A 126 -16.50 21.86 6.53
N ASN A 127 -15.28 21.78 7.06
CA ASN A 127 -14.12 21.21 6.37
C ASN A 127 -13.88 19.73 6.71
N ASP A 128 -14.72 19.10 7.56
CA ASP A 128 -14.59 17.70 7.93
C ASP A 128 -14.96 16.80 6.75
N VAL A 129 -13.99 16.03 6.24
CA VAL A 129 -14.24 14.97 5.25
C VAL A 129 -14.69 13.69 5.91
N ALA A 130 -14.23 13.43 7.14
CA ALA A 130 -14.72 12.34 7.96
C ALA A 130 -14.81 12.74 9.43
N ARG A 131 -15.84 12.20 10.09
CA ARG A 131 -16.12 12.37 11.52
C ARG A 131 -16.73 11.07 12.00
N VAL A 132 -15.97 10.29 12.76
CA VAL A 132 -16.35 8.92 13.14
C VAL A 132 -16.30 8.75 14.65
N SER A 133 -17.22 7.95 15.18
CA SER A 133 -17.25 7.58 16.60
C SER A 133 -16.45 6.30 16.80
N VAL A 134 -15.52 6.33 17.74
CA VAL A 134 -14.60 5.22 18.05
C VAL A 134 -14.64 4.95 19.53
N ILE A 135 -14.79 3.68 19.92
CA ILE A 135 -14.78 3.27 21.32
C ILE A 135 -13.31 3.16 21.75
N PRO A 136 -12.84 3.96 22.73
CA PRO A 136 -11.52 3.81 23.29
C PRO A 136 -11.40 2.49 24.05
N VAL A 137 -10.22 1.89 24.06
CA VAL A 137 -9.91 0.67 24.80
C VAL A 137 -8.80 0.91 25.81
N ASN A 138 -8.78 0.11 26.87
CA ASN A 138 -7.68 0.11 27.83
C ASN A 138 -6.42 -0.43 27.17
N ALA A 139 -5.29 0.23 27.42
CA ALA A 139 -3.99 -0.14 26.91
C ALA A 139 -2.89 0.07 27.98
N PRO A 140 -1.71 -0.55 27.82
CA PRO A 140 -0.57 -0.25 28.68
C PRO A 140 -0.26 1.25 28.71
N ALA A 141 0.05 1.75 29.90
CA ALA A 141 0.26 3.17 30.09
C ALA A 141 1.47 3.69 29.30
N THR A 142 1.31 4.73 28.49
CA THR A 142 2.41 5.40 27.79
C THR A 142 2.55 6.87 28.21
N GLU A 143 3.78 7.28 28.49
CA GLU A 143 4.11 8.65 28.89
C GLU A 143 3.98 9.64 27.73
N THR A 144 4.31 9.19 26.51
CA THR A 144 4.37 10.03 25.31
C THR A 144 3.33 9.60 24.30
N PHE A 145 2.53 10.56 23.83
CA PHE A 145 1.49 10.33 22.83
C PHE A 145 2.09 9.69 21.59
N THR A 146 1.46 8.61 21.15
CA THR A 146 1.96 7.78 20.06
C THR A 146 0.83 7.46 19.11
N ILE A 147 1.09 7.62 17.82
CA ILE A 147 0.25 7.11 16.74
C ILE A 147 1.02 5.97 16.09
N GLY A 148 0.32 4.87 15.78
CA GLY A 148 0.90 3.71 15.11
C GLY A 148 -0.14 2.97 14.27
N PHE A 149 0.34 2.06 13.42
CA PHE A 149 -0.49 1.11 12.69
C PHE A 149 -0.39 -0.27 13.35
N SER A 150 -1.52 -0.96 13.48
CA SER A 150 -1.60 -2.35 13.97
C SER A 150 -2.59 -3.18 13.14
N ASP A 151 -2.60 -4.49 13.37
CA ASP A 151 -3.58 -5.43 12.80
C ASP A 151 -3.71 -5.33 11.27
N LEU A 152 -2.56 -5.34 10.60
CA LEU A 152 -2.48 -5.21 9.15
C LEU A 152 -3.02 -6.45 8.44
N THR A 153 -3.79 -6.21 7.39
CA THR A 153 -4.24 -7.21 6.42
C THR A 153 -3.97 -6.70 5.00
N GLU A 154 -4.32 -7.49 3.98
CA GLU A 154 -4.23 -7.05 2.58
C GLU A 154 -5.16 -5.87 2.26
N THR A 155 -6.18 -5.60 3.07
CA THR A 155 -7.24 -4.60 2.79
C THR A 155 -7.49 -3.65 3.94
N SER A 156 -6.86 -3.81 5.10
CA SER A 156 -7.14 -2.98 6.27
C SER A 156 -5.97 -2.85 7.23
N ALA A 157 -6.01 -1.82 8.06
CA ALA A 157 -5.18 -1.69 9.25
C ALA A 157 -5.94 -0.88 10.32
N LEU A 158 -5.47 -0.91 11.57
CA LEU A 158 -5.91 0.02 12.60
C LEU A 158 -4.90 1.16 12.73
N LEU A 159 -5.37 2.39 12.60
CA LEU A 159 -4.65 3.60 13.01
C LEU A 159 -4.95 3.84 14.49
N THR A 160 -3.99 3.58 15.37
CA THR A 160 -4.20 3.60 16.81
C THR A 160 -3.53 4.80 17.45
N LEU A 161 -4.32 5.62 18.15
CA LEU A 161 -3.84 6.72 18.99
C LEU A 161 -3.69 6.22 20.43
N SER A 162 -2.49 6.22 20.99
CA SER A 162 -2.19 5.67 22.32
C SER A 162 -1.54 6.70 23.23
N TRP A 163 -2.12 6.92 24.41
CA TRP A 163 -1.55 7.79 25.44
C TRP A 163 -2.16 7.59 26.82
N ALA A 164 -1.34 7.77 27.87
CA ALA A 164 -1.68 7.27 29.20
C ALA A 164 -2.13 5.81 29.07
N GLY A 165 -3.19 5.37 29.73
CA GLY A 165 -3.72 4.00 29.61
C GLY A 165 -4.81 3.80 28.54
N VAL A 166 -4.91 4.68 27.54
CA VAL A 166 -6.00 4.66 26.54
C VAL A 166 -5.43 4.46 25.14
N ALA A 167 -6.07 3.59 24.37
CA ALA A 167 -5.88 3.46 22.93
C ALA A 167 -7.19 3.72 22.17
N VAL A 168 -7.10 4.39 21.03
CA VAL A 168 -8.24 4.71 20.14
C VAL A 168 -7.95 4.13 18.76
N PRO A 169 -8.44 2.91 18.46
CA PRO A 169 -8.19 2.23 17.20
C PRO A 169 -9.19 2.66 16.12
N VAL A 170 -8.73 3.39 15.11
CA VAL A 170 -9.55 3.75 13.95
C VAL A 170 -9.28 2.80 12.80
N LYS A 171 -10.31 2.09 12.33
CA LYS A 171 -10.16 1.19 11.19
C LYS A 171 -9.94 1.96 9.90
N LEU A 172 -8.88 1.62 9.18
CA LEU A 172 -8.62 2.02 7.80
C LEU A 172 -8.88 0.83 6.89
N GLU A 173 -9.60 1.03 5.80
CA GLU A 173 -9.86 -0.01 4.80
C GLU A 173 -9.58 0.52 3.39
N VAL A 174 -9.10 -0.36 2.53
CA VAL A 174 -8.68 -0.07 1.15
C VAL A 174 -9.34 -1.08 0.24
N ALA A 175 -9.91 -0.60 -0.87
CA ALA A 175 -10.48 -1.41 -1.94
C ALA A 175 -9.36 -2.04 -2.80
N THR A 176 -8.52 -2.89 -2.18
CA THR A 176 -7.25 -3.33 -2.74
C THR A 176 -7.43 -4.05 -4.08
N GLU A 177 -8.47 -4.88 -4.22
CA GLU A 177 -8.71 -5.63 -5.47
C GLU A 177 -9.10 -4.67 -6.61
N GLU A 178 -10.02 -3.75 -6.34
CA GLU A 178 -10.50 -2.77 -7.30
C GLU A 178 -9.38 -1.83 -7.74
N LEU A 179 -8.61 -1.31 -6.77
CA LEU A 179 -7.48 -0.43 -7.03
C LEU A 179 -6.37 -1.15 -7.81
N THR A 180 -6.05 -2.40 -7.45
CA THR A 180 -5.04 -3.16 -8.18
C THR A 180 -5.49 -3.45 -9.62
N THR A 181 -6.77 -3.80 -9.81
CA THR A 181 -7.34 -4.04 -11.14
C THR A 181 -7.32 -2.76 -11.98
N ALA A 182 -7.67 -1.61 -11.40
CA ALA A 182 -7.60 -0.32 -12.06
C ALA A 182 -6.16 0.03 -12.46
N ASN A 183 -5.20 -0.12 -11.55
CA ASN A 183 -3.77 0.12 -11.80
C ASN A 183 -3.23 -0.76 -12.93
N ILE A 184 -3.59 -2.05 -12.95
CA ILE A 184 -3.20 -2.97 -14.02
C ILE A 184 -3.80 -2.54 -15.36
N ARG A 185 -5.09 -2.19 -15.38
CA ARG A 185 -5.76 -1.70 -16.61
C ARG A 185 -5.08 -0.45 -17.14
N GLU A 186 -4.77 0.50 -16.27
CA GLU A 186 -4.07 1.73 -16.64
C GLU A 186 -2.65 1.43 -17.17
N ALA A 187 -1.91 0.53 -16.52
CA ALA A 187 -0.57 0.15 -16.96
C ALA A 187 -0.58 -0.48 -18.36
N VAL A 188 -1.55 -1.37 -18.63
CA VAL A 188 -1.76 -1.97 -19.97
C VAL A 188 -2.17 -0.91 -20.99
N ALA A 189 -3.04 0.03 -20.62
CA ALA A 189 -3.46 1.11 -21.52
C ALA A 189 -2.31 2.06 -21.87
N LYS A 190 -1.40 2.35 -20.92
CA LYS A 190 -0.21 3.19 -21.14
C LYS A 190 0.86 2.47 -21.96
N ASN A 191 1.02 1.17 -21.78
CA ASN A 191 2.07 0.36 -22.41
C ASN A 191 1.52 -0.89 -23.11
N PRO A 192 0.64 -0.75 -24.11
CA PRO A 192 -0.11 -1.87 -24.68
C PRO A 192 0.76 -2.88 -25.44
N GLU A 193 1.97 -2.48 -25.85
CA GLU A 193 2.93 -3.31 -26.58
C GLU A 193 4.11 -3.76 -25.71
N ASN A 194 4.04 -3.57 -24.40
CA ASN A 194 5.09 -4.05 -23.49
C ASN A 194 4.80 -5.49 -23.03
N PRO A 195 5.59 -6.50 -23.44
CA PRO A 195 5.29 -7.90 -23.15
C PRO A 195 5.27 -8.23 -21.65
N ALA A 196 6.10 -7.56 -20.84
CA ALA A 196 6.14 -7.75 -19.39
C ALA A 196 4.89 -7.18 -18.71
N THR A 197 4.40 -6.04 -19.16
CA THR A 197 3.15 -5.42 -18.65
C THR A 197 1.96 -6.33 -18.91
N LEU A 198 1.84 -6.86 -20.13
CA LEU A 198 0.80 -7.81 -20.52
C LEU A 198 0.90 -9.11 -19.72
N GLN A 199 2.12 -9.65 -19.55
CA GLN A 199 2.35 -10.86 -18.76
C GLN A 199 1.97 -10.66 -17.29
N ASN A 200 2.37 -9.55 -16.67
CA ASN A 200 2.04 -9.24 -15.27
C ASN A 200 0.53 -9.09 -15.06
N ALA A 201 -0.16 -8.44 -16.00
CA ALA A 201 -1.61 -8.30 -15.97
C ALA A 201 -2.31 -9.68 -16.03
N ALA A 202 -1.91 -10.54 -16.97
CA ALA A 202 -2.44 -11.89 -17.11
C ALA A 202 -2.14 -12.76 -15.88
N ASN A 203 -0.95 -12.61 -15.27
CA ASN A 203 -0.57 -13.36 -14.08
C ASN A 203 -1.42 -12.96 -12.85
N TYR A 204 -1.74 -11.67 -12.71
CA TYR A 204 -2.64 -11.20 -11.66
C TYR A 204 -4.05 -11.81 -11.80
N MET A 205 -4.61 -11.76 -13.02
CA MET A 205 -5.92 -12.34 -13.34
C MET A 205 -5.95 -13.85 -13.05
N LEU A 206 -4.91 -14.58 -13.46
CA LEU A 206 -4.74 -16.00 -13.15
C LEU A 206 -4.70 -16.25 -11.63
N GLY A 207 -3.93 -15.46 -10.89
CA GLY A 207 -3.80 -15.58 -9.43
C GLY A 207 -5.12 -15.36 -8.68
N LYS A 208 -5.97 -14.46 -9.19
CA LYS A 208 -7.33 -14.24 -8.66
C LYS A 208 -8.36 -15.24 -9.20
N GLY A 209 -8.03 -16.00 -10.25
CA GLY A 209 -8.96 -16.92 -10.91
C GLY A 209 -10.13 -16.22 -11.59
N LYS A 210 -10.00 -14.92 -11.91
CA LYS A 210 -11.01 -14.08 -12.55
C LYS A 210 -10.53 -13.64 -13.93
N ASP A 211 -11.47 -13.32 -14.81
CA ASP A 211 -11.21 -12.80 -16.16
C ASP A 211 -10.22 -13.65 -16.98
N LEU A 212 -10.29 -14.97 -16.84
CA LEU A 212 -9.31 -15.91 -17.41
C LEU A 212 -9.23 -15.86 -18.94
N ASP A 213 -10.33 -15.56 -19.64
CA ASP A 213 -10.30 -15.35 -21.09
C ASP A 213 -9.54 -14.07 -21.48
N GLN A 214 -9.68 -13.01 -20.70
CA GLN A 214 -8.89 -11.79 -20.89
C GLN A 214 -7.42 -12.03 -20.56
N ALA A 215 -7.14 -12.79 -19.49
CA ALA A 215 -5.78 -13.21 -19.14
C ALA A 215 -5.13 -14.00 -20.28
N LEU A 216 -5.89 -14.90 -20.91
CA LEU A 216 -5.43 -15.69 -22.06
C LEU A 216 -5.07 -14.78 -23.25
N ALA A 217 -5.94 -13.83 -23.60
CA ALA A 217 -5.68 -12.88 -24.67
C ALA A 217 -4.45 -11.99 -24.42
N LEU A 218 -4.25 -11.54 -23.18
CA LEU A 218 -3.06 -10.78 -22.78
C LEU A 218 -1.78 -11.63 -22.84
N ALA A 219 -1.85 -12.89 -22.40
CA ALA A 219 -0.74 -13.83 -22.51
C ALA A 219 -0.38 -14.12 -23.98
N ASP A 220 -1.37 -14.32 -24.84
CA ASP A 220 -1.19 -14.50 -26.29
C ASP A 220 -0.51 -13.28 -26.92
N LYS A 221 -0.97 -12.08 -26.59
CA LYS A 221 -0.34 -10.84 -27.06
C LYS A 221 1.10 -10.71 -26.57
N SER A 222 1.37 -11.02 -25.30
CA SER A 222 2.73 -11.01 -24.74
C SER A 222 3.66 -11.97 -25.49
N ILE A 223 3.21 -13.21 -25.73
CA ILE A 223 3.95 -14.24 -26.48
C ILE A 223 4.22 -13.76 -27.91
N GLY A 224 3.22 -13.18 -28.58
CA GLY A 224 3.35 -12.65 -29.94
C GLY A 224 4.37 -11.50 -30.07
N LEU A 225 4.52 -10.68 -29.02
CA LEU A 225 5.50 -9.59 -28.98
C LEU A 225 6.91 -10.09 -28.66
N LYS A 226 7.04 -10.96 -27.66
CA LYS A 226 8.30 -11.59 -27.28
C LYS A 226 8.04 -12.90 -26.58
N GLU A 227 8.24 -14.00 -27.28
CA GLU A 227 8.10 -15.34 -26.70
C GLU A 227 9.18 -15.59 -25.64
N THR A 228 8.75 -16.06 -24.47
CA THR A 228 9.63 -16.49 -23.37
C THR A 228 9.07 -17.75 -22.74
N PHE A 229 9.89 -18.51 -22.00
CA PHE A 229 9.35 -19.66 -21.27
C PHE A 229 8.28 -19.22 -20.25
N GLY A 230 8.43 -18.04 -19.65
CA GLY A 230 7.54 -17.53 -18.61
C GLY A 230 6.14 -17.20 -19.11
N ASN A 231 6.00 -16.49 -20.25
CA ASN A 231 4.68 -16.17 -20.78
C ASN A 231 3.99 -17.36 -21.45
N VAL A 232 4.75 -18.29 -22.04
CA VAL A 232 4.22 -19.57 -22.53
C VAL A 232 3.76 -20.46 -21.36
N TRP A 233 4.51 -20.49 -20.26
CA TRP A 233 4.11 -21.19 -19.04
C TRP A 233 2.84 -20.60 -18.44
N LEU A 234 2.75 -19.26 -18.34
CA LEU A 234 1.55 -18.56 -17.89
C LEU A 234 0.32 -18.93 -18.72
N LYS A 235 0.44 -18.92 -20.06
CA LYS A 235 -0.63 -19.36 -20.96
C LYS A 235 -1.08 -20.79 -20.64
N ALA A 236 -0.13 -21.70 -20.43
CA ALA A 236 -0.44 -23.09 -20.08
C ALA A 236 -1.25 -23.19 -18.77
N GLN A 237 -0.86 -22.43 -17.74
CA GLN A 237 -1.59 -22.39 -16.47
C GLN A 237 -3.00 -21.82 -16.63
N ILE A 238 -3.18 -20.76 -17.43
CA ILE A 238 -4.50 -20.17 -17.72
C ILE A 238 -5.39 -21.18 -18.45
N LEU A 239 -4.88 -21.84 -19.50
CA LEU A 239 -5.62 -22.87 -20.24
C LEU A 239 -6.06 -24.02 -19.33
N ASN A 240 -5.18 -24.50 -18.45
CA ASN A 240 -5.53 -25.53 -17.49
C ASN A 240 -6.64 -25.05 -16.52
N LYS A 241 -6.56 -23.80 -16.03
CA LYS A 241 -7.57 -23.22 -15.14
C LYS A 241 -8.93 -23.04 -15.83
N LEU A 242 -8.93 -22.80 -17.14
CA LEU A 242 -10.12 -22.79 -18.01
C LEU A 242 -10.64 -24.20 -18.36
N GLY A 243 -10.01 -25.27 -17.87
CA GLY A 243 -10.37 -26.66 -18.19
C GLY A 243 -9.92 -27.12 -19.58
N LYS A 244 -9.16 -26.30 -20.32
CA LYS A 244 -8.62 -26.60 -21.66
C LYS A 244 -7.30 -27.38 -21.56
N VAL A 245 -7.33 -28.50 -20.84
CA VAL A 245 -6.12 -29.29 -20.51
C VAL A 245 -5.39 -29.79 -21.76
N ALA A 246 -6.14 -30.17 -22.81
CA ALA A 246 -5.58 -30.60 -24.09
C ALA A 246 -4.74 -29.51 -24.78
N GLU A 247 -5.07 -28.23 -24.57
CA GLU A 247 -4.31 -27.09 -25.07
C GLU A 247 -3.19 -26.67 -24.09
N ALA A 248 -3.39 -26.88 -22.79
CA ALA A 248 -2.43 -26.53 -21.74
C ALA A 248 -1.15 -27.38 -21.81
N VAL A 249 -1.28 -28.70 -21.98
CA VAL A 249 -0.15 -29.64 -22.01
C VAL A 249 0.90 -29.29 -23.07
N PRO A 250 0.56 -29.06 -24.37
CA PRO A 250 1.57 -28.69 -25.35
C PRO A 250 2.25 -27.35 -25.05
N MET A 251 1.52 -26.38 -24.46
CA MET A 251 2.12 -25.11 -24.04
C MET A 251 3.10 -25.29 -22.88
N ALA A 252 2.75 -26.11 -21.88
CA ALA A 252 3.66 -26.44 -20.78
C ALA A 252 4.93 -27.16 -21.28
N GLN A 253 4.78 -28.09 -22.24
CA GLN A 253 5.92 -28.76 -22.86
C GLN A 253 6.82 -27.78 -23.61
N LYS A 254 6.23 -26.83 -24.35
CA LYS A 254 6.95 -25.76 -25.03
C LYS A 254 7.70 -24.87 -24.04
N ALA A 255 7.06 -24.47 -22.95
CA ALA A 255 7.69 -23.68 -21.88
C ALA A 255 8.90 -24.41 -21.28
N LEU A 256 8.79 -25.72 -21.03
CA LEU A 256 9.90 -26.53 -20.53
C LEU A 256 11.10 -26.49 -21.50
N THR A 257 10.86 -26.70 -22.79
CA THR A 257 11.92 -26.65 -23.82
C THR A 257 12.55 -25.27 -23.94
N LEU A 258 11.74 -24.20 -23.94
CA LEU A 258 12.24 -22.82 -24.00
C LEU A 258 13.10 -22.47 -22.79
N GLY A 259 12.69 -22.90 -21.59
CA GLY A 259 13.44 -22.63 -20.37
C GLY A 259 14.74 -23.42 -20.29
N GLN A 260 14.76 -24.66 -20.78
CA GLN A 260 16.01 -25.44 -20.88
C GLN A 260 17.01 -24.78 -21.82
N ALA A 261 16.53 -24.17 -22.92
CA ALA A 261 17.36 -23.49 -23.90
C ALA A 261 17.79 -22.07 -23.47
N SER A 262 17.12 -21.45 -22.48
CA SER A 262 17.38 -20.05 -22.12
C SER A 262 18.65 -19.84 -21.28
N GLY A 263 19.15 -20.90 -20.62
CA GLY A 263 20.25 -20.78 -19.65
C GLY A 263 19.88 -19.97 -18.40
N ASP A 264 18.60 -19.68 -18.18
CA ASP A 264 18.11 -18.89 -17.05
C ASP A 264 18.18 -19.71 -15.75
N SER A 265 18.93 -19.21 -14.76
CA SER A 265 19.09 -19.87 -13.47
C SER A 265 17.77 -19.96 -12.68
N SER A 266 16.85 -19.01 -12.87
CA SER A 266 15.52 -19.05 -12.26
C SER A 266 14.67 -20.18 -12.84
N PHE A 267 14.83 -20.50 -14.14
CA PHE A 267 14.15 -21.64 -14.73
C PHE A 267 14.60 -22.95 -14.08
N ALA A 268 15.92 -23.16 -13.98
CA ALA A 268 16.48 -24.39 -13.42
C ALA A 268 16.12 -24.58 -11.93
N SER A 269 16.13 -23.50 -11.14
CA SER A 269 15.92 -23.55 -9.70
C SER A 269 14.46 -23.52 -9.25
N PHE A 270 13.56 -22.93 -10.03
CA PHE A 270 12.16 -22.69 -9.62
C PHE A 270 11.14 -23.27 -10.59
N TYR A 271 11.23 -22.96 -11.89
CA TYR A 271 10.16 -23.28 -12.83
C TYR A 271 10.19 -24.72 -13.34
N LYS A 272 11.38 -25.31 -13.55
CA LYS A 272 11.52 -26.63 -14.16
C LYS A 272 10.69 -27.70 -13.42
N GLY A 273 10.87 -27.82 -12.11
CA GLY A 273 10.14 -28.79 -11.30
C GLY A 273 8.63 -28.54 -11.26
N GLN A 274 8.20 -27.27 -11.25
CA GLN A 274 6.78 -26.91 -11.30
C GLN A 274 6.14 -27.34 -12.62
N ILE A 275 6.81 -27.07 -13.74
CA ILE A 275 6.33 -27.42 -15.08
C ILE A 275 6.28 -28.95 -15.24
N GLU A 276 7.33 -29.66 -14.82
CA GLU A 276 7.37 -31.13 -14.87
C GLU A 276 6.26 -31.77 -14.03
N THR A 277 6.04 -31.28 -12.81
CA THR A 277 4.97 -31.75 -11.93
C THR A 277 3.59 -31.48 -12.54
N ALA A 278 3.38 -30.28 -13.08
CA ALA A 278 2.13 -29.92 -13.73
C ALA A 278 1.87 -30.77 -14.98
N LEU A 279 2.91 -31.02 -15.80
CA LEU A 279 2.79 -31.90 -16.97
C LEU A 279 2.40 -33.33 -16.57
N ALA A 280 2.97 -33.85 -15.49
CA ALA A 280 2.62 -35.17 -14.98
C ALA A 280 1.14 -35.22 -14.56
N ASP A 281 0.68 -34.24 -13.77
CA ASP A 281 -0.71 -34.13 -13.33
C ASP A 281 -1.69 -33.93 -14.51
N TRP A 282 -1.43 -32.95 -15.37
CA TRP A 282 -2.35 -32.57 -16.46
C TRP A 282 -2.48 -33.66 -17.52
N LYS A 283 -1.44 -34.47 -17.77
CA LYS A 283 -1.53 -35.61 -18.68
C LYS A 283 -2.51 -36.68 -18.19
N THR A 284 -2.68 -36.86 -16.88
CA THR A 284 -3.67 -37.81 -16.34
C THR A 284 -5.12 -37.34 -16.55
N LYS A 285 -5.32 -36.06 -16.82
CA LYS A 285 -6.63 -35.41 -17.01
C LYS A 285 -7.02 -35.31 -18.49
N LEU A 286 -6.17 -35.79 -19.40
CA LEU A 286 -6.49 -35.83 -20.82
C LEU A 286 -7.54 -36.92 -21.09
N PRO A 287 -8.57 -36.65 -21.91
CA PRO A 287 -9.48 -37.69 -22.34
C PRO A 287 -8.70 -38.77 -23.11
N ALA A 288 -9.02 -40.04 -22.89
CA ALA A 288 -8.39 -41.16 -23.58
C ALA A 288 -8.51 -40.96 -25.10
N GLU A 289 -7.38 -41.05 -25.82
CA GLU A 289 -7.38 -40.96 -27.27
C GLU A 289 -8.35 -42.00 -27.86
N VAL A 290 -9.37 -41.53 -28.57
CA VAL A 290 -10.21 -42.42 -29.39
C VAL A 290 -9.34 -42.89 -30.55
N PRO A 291 -9.00 -44.20 -30.67
CA PRO A 291 -8.10 -44.66 -31.70
C PRO A 291 -8.72 -44.41 -33.08
N VAL A 292 -8.09 -43.54 -33.87
CA VAL A 292 -8.46 -43.27 -35.25
C VAL A 292 -8.18 -44.56 -36.05
N LYS A 293 -9.24 -45.30 -36.40
CA LYS A 293 -9.16 -46.44 -37.31
C LYS A 293 -8.53 -45.99 -38.63
N LYS A 294 -7.26 -46.34 -38.86
CA LYS A 294 -6.61 -46.24 -40.16
C LYS A 294 -7.47 -46.99 -41.19
N LYS A 295 -8.18 -46.26 -42.06
CA LYS A 295 -8.80 -46.85 -43.25
C LYS A 295 -7.67 -47.41 -44.11
N GLY A 296 -7.57 -48.74 -44.15
CA GLY A 296 -6.61 -49.44 -44.99
C GLY A 296 -6.80 -49.06 -46.45
N LYS A 297 -5.71 -48.65 -47.10
CA LYS A 297 -5.59 -48.64 -48.56
C LYS A 297 -5.81 -50.08 -49.04
N LYS A 298 -6.92 -50.34 -49.74
CA LYS A 298 -7.00 -51.48 -50.66
C LYS A 298 -6.46 -51.03 -52.00
N LYS A 299 -5.50 -51.81 -52.49
CA LYS A 299 -4.95 -51.78 -53.86
C LYS A 299 -6.04 -52.07 -54.87
#